data_AF-W8YMP7-F1
#
_entry.id   AF-W8YMP7-F1
#
_cell.length_a   1.000
_cell.length_b   1.000
_cell.length_c   1.000
_cell.angle_alpha   90.00
_cell.angle_beta   90.00
_cell.angle_gamma   90.00
#
_symmetry.space_group_name_H-M   'P 1'
#
loop_
_entity.id
_entity.type
_entity.pdbx_description
1 polymer ?
#
loop_
_entity_poly.entity_id
_entity_poly.type
_entity_poly.pdbx_seq_one_letter_code
_entity_poly.pdbx_strand_id
1 'polypeptide(L)'
;MEILKLMGMYREAYYGLQLLNKASKTEKKLQVTANETGGDYEYYTRKAWVIENILLERQGFFPEKITARVLQYMEEQIQKSKKKTMKISKVQRQHRREA
;
A
#
# COMPACT_ATOMS: atom_id res chain seq x y z
N MET A 1 -9.58 3.50 6.13
CA MET A 1 -9.27 2.70 7.34
C MET A 1 -8.53 1.41 6.98
N GLU A 2 -8.89 0.71 5.91
CA GLU A 2 -8.27 -0.58 5.52
C GLU A 2 -6.83 -0.46 5.00
N ILE A 3 -6.50 0.63 4.30
CA ILE A 3 -5.14 0.90 3.77
C ILE A 3 -4.12 1.16 4.90
N LEU A 4 -4.50 1.94 5.92
CA LEU A 4 -3.65 2.20 7.09
C LEU A 4 -3.36 0.91 7.88
N LYS A 5 -4.36 0.01 7.97
CA LYS A 5 -4.17 -1.32 8.57
C LYS A 5 -3.16 -2.15 7.77
N LEU A 6 -3.28 -2.18 6.44
CA LEU A 6 -2.33 -2.89 5.56
C LEU A 6 -0.90 -2.37 5.70
N MET A 7 -0.70 -1.04 5.79
CA MET A 7 0.62 -0.46 6.04
C MET A 7 1.18 -0.83 7.43
N GLY A 8 0.31 -0.89 8.45
CA GLY A 8 0.68 -1.36 9.79
C GLY A 8 1.16 -2.82 9.79
N MET A 9 0.39 -3.70 9.15
CA MET A 9 0.72 -5.12 9.02
C MET A 9 2.02 -5.35 8.23
N TYR A 10 2.25 -4.56 7.16
CA TYR A 10 3.51 -4.58 6.42
C TYR A 10 4.71 -4.27 7.33
N ARG A 11 4.59 -3.23 8.16
CA ARG A 11 5.64 -2.83 9.09
C ARG A 11 5.94 -3.92 10.12
N GLU A 12 4.90 -4.54 10.68
CA GLU A 12 5.03 -5.65 11.63
C GLU A 12 5.69 -6.88 11.00
N ALA A 13 5.26 -7.27 9.79
CA ALA A 13 5.86 -8.38 9.04
C ALA A 13 7.35 -8.12 8.73
N TYR A 14 7.70 -6.90 8.34
CA TYR A 14 9.10 -6.49 8.10
C TYR A 14 9.96 -6.62 9.36
N TYR A 15 9.49 -6.10 10.50
CA TYR A 15 10.22 -6.22 11.76
C TYR A 15 10.36 -7.67 12.22
N GLY A 16 9.30 -8.47 12.11
CA GLY A 16 9.33 -9.90 12.43
C GLY A 16 10.35 -10.66 11.59
N LEU A 17 10.36 -10.44 10.28
CA LEU A 17 11.33 -11.05 9.36
C LEU A 17 12.78 -10.64 9.68
N GLN A 18 13.02 -9.36 9.98
CA GLN A 18 14.34 -8.88 10.40
C GLN A 18 14.84 -9.56 11.68
N LEU A 19 13.95 -9.76 12.65
CA LEU A 19 14.28 -10.40 13.92
C LEU A 19 14.60 -11.89 13.71
N LEU A 20 13.75 -12.60 12.95
CA LEU A 20 13.92 -14.02 12.62
C LEU A 20 15.18 -14.27 11.80
N ASN A 21 15.50 -13.41 10.83
CA ASN A 21 16.74 -13.51 10.05
C ASN A 21 18.00 -13.28 10.88
N LYS A 22 17.92 -12.54 11.98
CA LYS A 22 19.03 -12.42 12.94
C LYS A 22 19.13 -13.66 13.83
N ALA A 23 18.00 -14.19 14.28
CA ALA A 23 17.95 -15.38 15.13
C ALA A 23 18.36 -16.66 14.38
N SER A 24 17.97 -16.81 13.11
CA SER A 24 18.27 -17.98 12.27
C SER A 24 19.76 -18.13 11.93
N LYS A 25 20.55 -17.05 12.01
CA LYS A 25 22.02 -17.10 11.94
C LYS A 25 22.65 -17.82 13.12
N THR A 26 21.95 -17.86 14.26
CA THR A 26 22.41 -18.48 15.50
C THR A 26 21.80 -19.85 15.70
N GLU A 27 20.52 -20.03 15.32
CA GLU A 27 19.79 -21.30 15.47
C GLU A 27 19.13 -21.75 14.16
N LYS A 28 19.65 -22.86 13.62
CA LYS A 28 19.25 -23.42 12.31
C LYS A 28 17.79 -23.87 12.24
N LYS A 29 17.15 -24.18 13.38
CA LYS A 29 15.72 -24.57 13.45
C LYS A 29 14.79 -23.41 13.13
N LEU A 30 15.20 -22.17 13.37
CA LEU A 30 14.41 -20.97 13.07
C LEU A 30 14.40 -20.61 11.59
N GLN A 31 15.17 -21.32 10.77
CA GLN A 31 15.31 -21.05 9.34
C GLN A 31 14.03 -21.40 8.55
N VAL A 32 13.28 -22.41 9.00
CA VAL A 32 11.97 -22.76 8.41
C VAL A 32 10.95 -21.65 8.68
N THR A 33 10.85 -21.20 9.93
CA THR A 33 9.96 -20.10 10.34
C THR A 33 10.34 -18.78 9.68
N ALA A 34 11.63 -18.52 9.47
CA ALA A 34 12.09 -17.34 8.73
C ALA A 34 11.66 -17.37 7.26
N ASN A 35 11.70 -18.55 6.62
CA ASN A 35 11.25 -18.71 5.22
C ASN A 35 9.73 -18.51 5.09
N GLU A 36 8.94 -19.07 6.00
CA GLU A 36 7.48 -18.89 6.03
C GLU A 36 7.11 -17.43 6.25
N THR A 37 7.74 -16.77 7.23
CA THR A 37 7.54 -15.34 7.49
C THR A 37 7.99 -14.47 6.32
N GLY A 38 8.96 -14.93 5.54
CA GLY A 38 9.38 -14.29 4.29
C GLY A 38 8.28 -14.25 3.24
N GLY A 39 7.47 -15.31 3.14
CA GLY A 39 6.31 -15.37 2.24
C GLY A 39 5.21 -14.37 2.63
N ASP A 40 4.91 -14.27 3.92
CA ASP A 40 3.95 -13.27 4.43
C ASP A 40 4.44 -11.85 4.18
N TYR A 41 5.72 -11.58 4.44
CA TYR A 41 6.34 -10.30 4.13
C TYR A 41 6.22 -9.96 2.63
N GLU A 42 6.51 -10.91 1.74
CA GLU A 42 6.38 -10.70 0.30
C GLU A 42 4.94 -10.36 -0.09
N TYR A 43 3.95 -11.07 0.47
CA TYR A 43 2.54 -10.79 0.23
C TYR A 43 2.16 -9.36 0.60
N TYR A 44 2.49 -8.92 1.82
CA TYR A 44 2.20 -7.55 2.26
C TYR A 44 2.97 -6.50 1.47
N THR A 45 4.22 -6.79 1.08
CA THR A 45 5.04 -5.91 0.25
C THR A 45 4.38 -5.66 -1.11
N ARG A 46 3.94 -6.72 -1.81
CA ARG A 46 3.24 -6.57 -3.10
C ARG A 46 1.94 -5.76 -2.96
N LYS A 47 1.19 -5.97 -1.87
CA LYS A 47 -0.04 -5.19 -1.60
C LYS A 47 0.26 -3.72 -1.34
N ALA A 48 1.29 -3.42 -0.54
CA ALA A 48 1.75 -2.07 -0.29
C ALA A 48 2.18 -1.39 -1.60
N TRP A 49 2.91 -2.11 -2.46
CA TRP A 49 3.39 -1.58 -3.73
C TRP A 49 2.27 -1.21 -4.71
N VAL A 50 1.22 -2.05 -4.80
CA VAL A 50 0.03 -1.73 -5.59
C VAL A 50 -0.67 -0.47 -5.07
N ILE A 51 -0.78 -0.33 -3.74
CA ILE A 51 -1.37 0.86 -3.12
C ILE A 51 -0.51 2.10 -3.39
N GLU A 52 0.81 1.97 -3.29
CA GLU A 52 1.77 3.04 -3.55
C GLU A 52 1.66 3.56 -4.98
N ASN A 53 1.54 2.67 -5.96
CA ASN A 53 1.29 3.03 -7.35
C ASN A 53 -0.05 3.74 -7.54
N ILE A 54 -1.12 3.28 -6.89
CA ILE A 54 -2.43 3.96 -6.93
C ILE A 54 -2.33 5.35 -6.30
N LEU A 55 -1.60 5.51 -5.20
CA LEU A 55 -1.40 6.79 -4.53
C LEU A 55 -0.57 7.73 -5.41
N LEU A 56 0.51 7.24 -6.04
CA LEU A 56 1.30 8.01 -7.00
C LEU A 56 0.46 8.50 -8.19
N GLU A 57 -0.32 7.60 -8.80
CA GLU A 57 -1.20 7.95 -9.93
C GLU A 57 -2.31 8.94 -9.54
N ARG A 58 -2.91 8.79 -8.34
CA ARG A 58 -4.08 9.58 -7.95
C ARG A 58 -3.76 10.87 -7.20
N GLN A 59 -2.72 10.89 -6.40
CA GLN A 59 -2.30 12.11 -5.69
C GLN A 59 -1.38 12.95 -6.55
N GLY A 60 -0.50 12.34 -7.36
CA GLY A 60 0.40 13.03 -8.30
C GLY A 60 1.42 13.99 -7.65
N PHE A 61 1.31 14.26 -6.35
CA PHE A 61 2.10 15.23 -5.61
C PHE A 61 2.25 14.78 -4.16
N PHE A 62 3.51 14.70 -3.72
CA PHE A 62 3.89 14.47 -2.33
C PHE A 62 4.64 15.70 -1.83
N PRO A 63 4.18 16.34 -0.74
CA PRO A 63 4.83 17.53 -0.22
C PRO A 63 6.15 17.17 0.46
N GLU A 64 7.16 18.02 0.29
CA GLU A 64 8.47 17.86 0.92
C GLU A 64 8.40 17.86 2.46
N LYS A 65 7.43 18.57 3.04
CA LYS A 65 7.16 18.63 4.48
C LYS A 65 5.67 18.57 4.79
N ILE A 66 5.31 17.79 5.80
CA ILE A 66 3.93 17.73 6.32
C ILE A 66 3.71 18.96 7.21
N THR A 67 2.96 19.94 6.70
CA THR A 67 2.56 21.14 7.44
C THR A 67 1.07 21.07 7.79
N ALA A 68 0.62 21.87 8.77
CA ALA A 68 -0.80 21.95 9.13
C ALA A 68 -1.69 22.30 7.92
N ARG A 69 -1.20 23.18 7.04
CA ARG A 69 -1.88 23.57 5.80
C ARG A 69 -2.04 22.40 4.81
N VAL A 70 -1.01 21.57 4.69
CA VAL A 70 -1.06 20.34 3.88
C VAL A 70 -2.11 19.38 4.44
N LEU A 71 -2.15 19.18 5.76
CA LEU A 71 -3.13 18.30 6.40
C LEU A 71 -4.56 18.77 6.18
N GLN A 72 -4.83 20.07 6.38
CA GLN A 72 -6.14 20.67 6.08
C GLN A 72 -6.53 20.49 4.62
N TYR A 73 -5.61 20.74 3.68
CA TYR A 73 -5.86 20.53 2.26
C TYR A 73 -6.23 19.07 1.96
N MET A 74 -5.47 18.11 2.50
CA MET A 74 -5.74 16.68 2.29
C MET A 74 -7.10 16.26 2.86
N GLU A 75 -7.46 16.76 4.06
CA GLU A 75 -8.77 16.51 4.66
C GLU A 75 -9.90 17.01 3.76
N GLU A 76 -9.80 18.23 3.23
CA GLU A 76 -10.79 18.76 2.30
C GLU A 76 -10.94 17.90 1.03
N GLN A 77 -9.83 17.44 0.45
CA GLN A 77 -9.87 16.56 -0.72
C GLN A 77 -10.55 15.21 -0.40
N ILE A 78 -10.29 14.66 0.79
CA ILE A 78 -10.95 13.43 1.27
C ILE A 78 -12.46 13.67 1.38
N GLN A 79 -12.89 14.78 1.96
CA GLN A 79 -14.32 15.09 2.10
C GLN A 79 -15.00 15.33 0.74
N LYS A 80 -14.33 16.00 -0.20
CA LYS A 80 -14.82 16.22 -1.58
C LYS A 80 -14.94 14.89 -2.35
N SER A 81 -13.95 14.01 -2.24
CA SER A 81 -13.94 12.72 -2.95
C SER A 81 -15.02 11.75 -2.44
N LYS A 82 -15.30 11.72 -1.12
CA LYS A 82 -16.38 10.91 -0.54
C LYS A 82 -17.77 11.23 -1.09
N LYS A 83 -18.00 12.46 -1.56
CA LYS A 83 -19.29 12.90 -2.13
C LYS A 83 -19.50 12.45 -3.57
N LYS A 84 -18.46 12.01 -4.27
CA LYS A 84 -18.55 11.61 -5.68
C LYS A 84 -18.92 10.14 -5.79
N THR A 85 -20.19 9.83 -6.01
CA THR A 85 -20.64 8.46 -6.30
C THR A 85 -19.94 7.97 -7.57
N MET A 86 -19.22 6.84 -7.46
CA MET A 86 -18.58 6.22 -8.60
C MET A 86 -19.64 5.78 -9.62
N LYS A 87 -19.67 6.45 -10.78
CA LYS A 87 -20.54 6.06 -11.90
C LYS A 87 -19.77 5.14 -12.83
N ILE A 88 -20.07 3.85 -12.77
CA ILE A 88 -19.53 2.86 -13.70
C ILE A 88 -20.39 2.90 -14.98
N SER A 89 -19.77 3.24 -16.11
CA SER A 89 -20.41 3.09 -17.42
C SER A 89 -20.62 1.60 -17.71
N LYS A 90 -21.88 1.19 -17.89
CA LYS A 90 -22.20 -0.18 -18.37
C LYS A 90 -22.00 -0.33 -19.88
N VAL A 91 -21.72 0.75 -20.59
CA VAL A 91 -21.50 0.72 -22.05
C VAL A 91 -20.04 0.37 -22.30
N GLN A 92 -19.80 -0.72 -23.04
CA GLN A 92 -18.48 -1.05 -23.57
C GLN A 92 -17.99 0.15 -24.39
N ARG A 93 -16.82 0.70 -24.03
CA ARG A 93 -16.12 1.64 -24.90
C ARG A 93 -15.82 0.90 -26.20
N GLN A 94 -16.54 1.23 -27.28
CA GLN A 94 -16.15 0.81 -28.61
C GLN A 94 -14.71 1.31 -28.82
N HIS A 95 -13.76 0.38 -28.92
CA HIS A 95 -12.43 0.69 -29.42
C HIS A 95 -12.63 1.31 -30.80
N ARG A 96 -12.42 2.62 -30.89
CA ARG A 96 -12.36 3.31 -32.18
C ARG A 96 -11.13 2.72 -32.88
N ARG A 97 -11.36 1.76 -33.78
CA ARG A 97 -10.33 1.30 -34.72
C ARG A 97 -10.07 2.49 -35.64
N GLU A 98 -8.94 3.14 -35.43
CA GLU A 98 -8.42 4.11 -36.39
C GLU A 98 -8.06 3.31 -37.65
N ALA A 99 -8.58 3.78 -38.79
CA ALA A 99 -8.41 3.17 -40.11
C ALA A 99 -7.15 3.73 -40.78
#